data_AF-A0A519RUZ0-F1
#
_entry.id   AF-A0A519RUZ0-F1
#
_cell.length_a   1.000
_cell.length_b   1.000
_cell.length_c   1.000
_cell.angle_alpha   90.00
_cell.angle_beta   90.00
_cell.angle_gamma   90.00
#
_symmetry.space_group_name_H-M   'P 1'
#
loop_
_entity.id
_entity.type
_entity.pdbx_description
1 polymer ?
#
loop_
_entity_poly.entity_id
_entity_poly.type
_entity_poly.pdbx_seq_one_letter_code
_entity_poly.pdbx_strand_id
1 'polypeptide(L)'
;MLLQVTGLKSMGRGVMYTLDNPDLPALHRHLQRQWEPWLSPQDKQGLRPHITVQNKVDPAVARALHEELAAGFQPFAAQGTGLALWAYKGGPWELKQQFMFGKDDPN
;
A
#
# COMPACT_ATOMS: atom_id res chain seq x y z
N MET A 1 -12.11 -5.80 -4.82
CA MET A 1 -11.61 -4.63 -5.56
C MET A 1 -10.43 -5.08 -6.40
N LEU A 2 -10.49 -4.95 -7.73
CA LEU A 2 -9.39 -5.37 -8.61
C LEU A 2 -8.31 -4.28 -8.67
N LEU A 3 -7.08 -4.63 -8.37
CA LEU A 3 -5.91 -3.75 -8.37
C LEU A 3 -4.98 -4.17 -9.50
N GLN A 4 -4.54 -3.24 -10.33
CA GLN A 4 -3.53 -3.53 -11.36
C GLN A 4 -2.15 -3.25 -10.79
N VAL A 5 -1.29 -4.27 -10.74
CA VAL A 5 0.12 -4.10 -10.44
C VAL A 5 0.82 -3.76 -11.75
N THR A 6 1.20 -2.49 -11.90
CA THR A 6 1.59 -1.92 -13.19
C THR A 6 3.10 -1.84 -13.41
N GLY A 7 3.89 -1.92 -12.34
CA GLY A 7 5.32 -1.69 -12.43
C GLY A 7 6.07 -1.93 -11.14
N LEU A 8 7.38 -1.75 -11.24
CA LEU A 8 8.33 -1.67 -10.14
C LEU A 8 8.93 -0.27 -10.13
N LYS A 9 9.27 0.22 -8.94
CA LYS A 9 9.97 1.50 -8.78
C LYS A 9 11.01 1.43 -7.68
N SER A 10 12.21 1.92 -7.98
CA SER A 10 13.24 2.18 -6.97
C SER A 10 12.88 3.40 -6.12
N MET A 11 13.13 3.27 -4.81
CA MET A 11 13.02 4.34 -3.82
C MET A 11 14.40 4.82 -3.34
N GLY A 12 15.48 4.43 -4.03
CA GLY A 12 16.86 4.67 -3.64
C GLY A 12 17.37 3.75 -2.53
N ARG A 13 16.58 3.55 -1.46
CA ARG A 13 16.86 2.61 -0.35
C ARG A 13 15.78 1.54 -0.19
N GLY A 14 15.13 1.18 -1.29
CA GLY A 14 14.06 0.20 -1.32
C GLY A 14 13.44 0.02 -2.69
N VAL A 15 12.54 -0.96 -2.80
CA VAL A 15 11.83 -1.33 -4.02
C VAL A 15 10.35 -1.48 -3.69
N MET A 16 9.49 -1.05 -4.61
CA MET A 16 8.04 -1.18 -4.48
C MET A 16 7.40 -1.57 -5.81
N TYR A 17 6.28 -2.28 -5.72
CA TYR A 17 5.34 -2.43 -6.82
C TYR A 17 4.41 -1.21 -6.87
N THR A 18 4.14 -0.68 -8.07
CA THR A 18 3.14 0.37 -8.28
C THR A 18 1.78 -0.26 -8.54
N LEU A 19 0.74 0.29 -7.92
CA LEU A 19 -0.63 -0.13 -8.12
C LEU A 19 -1.42 0.95 -8.85
N ASP A 20 -2.31 0.53 -9.74
CA ASP A 20 -3.33 1.39 -10.33
C ASP A 20 -4.73 0.86 -9.99
N ASN A 21 -5.57 1.79 -9.52
CA ASN A 21 -6.98 1.59 -9.23
C ASN A 21 -7.62 2.97 -8.96
N PRO A 22 -8.70 3.35 -9.66
CA PRO A 22 -9.34 4.66 -9.47
C PRO A 22 -10.08 4.81 -8.13
N ASP A 23 -10.56 3.72 -7.55
CA ASP A 23 -11.37 3.74 -6.32
C ASP A 23 -10.51 3.90 -5.06
N LEU A 24 -9.28 3.40 -5.07
CA LEU A 24 -8.41 3.36 -3.90
C LEU A 24 -7.99 4.77 -3.42
N PRO A 25 -7.59 5.72 -4.29
CA PRO A 25 -7.40 7.11 -3.90
C PRO A 25 -8.68 7.79 -3.38
N ALA A 26 -9.85 7.42 -3.91
CA ALA A 26 -11.14 7.96 -3.46
C ALA A 26 -11.48 7.47 -2.04
N LEU A 27 -11.31 6.16 -1.79
CA LEU A 27 -11.45 5.53 -0.48
C LEU A 27 -10.50 6.15 0.54
N HIS A 28 -9.22 6.31 0.20
CA HIS A 28 -8.25 6.97 1.06
C HIS A 28 -8.67 8.40 1.42
N ARG A 29 -9.13 9.19 0.43
CA ARG A 29 -9.61 10.56 0.66
C ARG A 29 -10.87 10.61 1.52
N HIS A 30 -11.74 9.61 1.42
CA HIS A 30 -12.89 9.49 2.30
C HIS A 30 -12.45 9.28 3.75
N LEU A 31 -11.56 8.32 4.00
CA LEU A 31 -11.00 8.06 5.34
C LEU A 31 -10.26 9.29 5.90
N GLN A 32 -9.49 9.99 5.06
CA GLN A 32 -8.79 11.21 5.49
C GLN A 32 -9.75 12.28 6.02
N ARG A 33 -10.92 12.44 5.42
CA ARG A 33 -11.93 13.41 5.90
C ARG A 33 -12.52 13.01 7.24
N GLN A 34 -12.78 11.72 7.44
CA GLN A 34 -13.31 11.20 8.71
C GLN A 34 -12.31 11.37 9.84
N TRP A 35 -11.01 11.31 9.53
CA TRP A 35 -9.94 11.35 10.53
C TRP A 35 -9.21 12.69 10.63
N GLU A 36 -9.68 13.72 9.94
CA GLU A 36 -9.00 15.02 9.76
C GLU A 36 -8.39 15.60 11.05
N PRO A 37 -9.08 15.56 12.22
CA PRO A 37 -8.53 16.09 13.47
C PRO A 37 -7.27 15.36 14.00
N TRP A 38 -7.05 14.12 13.58
CA TRP A 38 -5.95 13.26 14.07
C TRP A 38 -4.79 13.12 13.07
N LEU A 39 -4.94 13.63 11.84
CA LEU A 39 -3.95 13.44 10.79
C LEU A 39 -2.76 14.40 10.90
N SER A 40 -1.54 13.86 10.81
CA SER A 40 -0.34 14.67 10.60
C SER A 40 -0.31 15.27 9.18
N PRO A 41 0.58 16.25 8.91
CA PRO A 41 0.77 16.76 7.56
C PRO A 41 1.16 15.68 6.54
N GLN A 42 1.85 14.61 6.97
CA GLN A 42 2.20 13.49 6.11
C GLN A 42 0.98 12.65 5.76
N ASP A 43 0.11 12.39 6.73
CA ASP A 43 -1.12 11.60 6.52
C ASP A 43 -2.13 12.33 5.63
N LYS A 44 -2.05 13.67 5.53
CA LYS A 44 -2.89 14.50 4.64
C LYS A 44 -2.43 14.45 3.17
N GLN A 45 -1.28 13.87 2.85
CA GLN A 45 -0.80 13.74 1.47
C GLN A 45 -1.67 12.75 0.68
N GLY A 46 -1.72 12.93 -0.65
CA GLY A 46 -2.45 12.02 -1.53
C GLY A 46 -1.83 10.62 -1.56
N LEU A 47 -2.67 9.59 -1.63
CA LEU A 47 -2.22 8.22 -1.76
C LEU A 47 -1.55 8.00 -3.12
N ARG A 48 -0.35 7.41 -3.10
CA ARG A 48 0.29 6.79 -4.26
C ARG A 48 0.28 5.28 -4.01
N PRO A 49 -0.72 4.54 -4.52
CA PRO A 49 -0.86 3.12 -4.23
C PRO A 49 0.39 2.31 -4.60
N HIS A 50 0.97 1.61 -3.63
CA HIS A 50 2.14 0.78 -3.85
C HIS A 50 2.22 -0.33 -2.80
N ILE A 51 2.94 -1.40 -3.13
CA ILE A 51 3.33 -2.45 -2.18
C ILE A 51 4.84 -2.36 -2.02
N THR A 52 5.30 -2.05 -0.81
CA THR A 52 6.74 -2.06 -0.52
C THR A 52 7.22 -3.50 -0.48
N VAL A 53 8.22 -3.83 -1.31
CA VAL A 53 8.93 -5.12 -1.23
C VAL A 53 10.03 -5.03 -0.18
N GLN A 54 10.74 -3.91 -0.16
CA GLN A 54 11.85 -3.65 0.75
C GLN A 54 12.00 -2.14 0.98
N ASN A 55 12.39 -1.74 2.19
CA ASN A 55 12.78 -0.36 2.49
C ASN A 55 13.93 -0.29 3.49
N LYS A 56 14.53 0.90 3.62
CA LYS A 56 15.60 1.26 4.58
C LYS A 56 16.92 0.48 4.44
N VAL A 57 17.12 -0.28 3.36
CA VAL A 57 18.34 -1.05 3.14
C VAL A 57 19.45 -0.24 2.49
N ASP A 58 20.64 -0.85 2.38
CA ASP A 58 21.74 -0.29 1.60
C ASP A 58 21.33 -0.09 0.12
N PRO A 59 21.72 1.04 -0.52
CA PRO A 59 21.37 1.31 -1.92
C PRO A 59 21.81 0.23 -2.91
N ALA A 60 22.96 -0.43 -2.69
CA ALA A 60 23.43 -1.50 -3.56
C ALA A 60 22.50 -2.72 -3.50
N VAL A 61 22.01 -3.05 -2.30
CA VAL A 61 21.02 -4.13 -2.09
C VAL A 61 19.70 -3.79 -2.76
N ALA A 62 19.19 -2.57 -2.57
CA ALA A 62 17.95 -2.13 -3.21
C ALA A 62 18.05 -2.16 -4.75
N ARG A 63 19.21 -1.75 -5.30
CA ARG A 63 19.45 -1.76 -6.74
C ARG A 63 19.51 -3.18 -7.29
N ALA A 64 20.23 -4.08 -6.64
CA ALA A 64 20.31 -5.49 -7.04
C ALA A 64 18.91 -6.14 -7.07
N LEU A 65 18.11 -5.94 -6.02
CA LEU A 65 16.74 -6.46 -5.97
C LEU A 65 15.86 -5.86 -7.07
N HIS A 66 16.00 -4.56 -7.34
CA HIS A 66 15.24 -3.92 -8.41
C HIS A 66 15.60 -4.51 -9.78
N GLU A 67 16.89 -4.70 -10.08
CA GLU A 67 17.36 -5.30 -11.33
C GLU A 67 16.84 -6.75 -11.47
N GLU A 68 16.91 -7.55 -10.41
CA GLU A 68 16.38 -8.93 -10.36
C GLU A 68 14.88 -8.98 -10.67
N LEU A 69 14.06 -8.20 -9.94
CA LEU A 69 12.62 -8.20 -10.14
C LEU A 69 12.22 -7.63 -11.50
N ALA A 70 12.90 -6.57 -11.97
CA ALA A 70 12.60 -5.93 -13.23
C ALA A 70 12.88 -6.84 -14.45
N ALA A 71 13.85 -7.76 -14.35
CA ALA A 71 14.19 -8.67 -15.45
C ALA A 71 13.02 -9.60 -15.86
N GLY A 72 12.14 -9.93 -14.92
CA GLY A 72 11.00 -10.83 -15.16
C GLY A 72 9.63 -10.19 -14.95
N PHE A 73 9.57 -8.89 -14.65
CA PHE A 73 8.30 -8.26 -14.30
C PHE A 73 7.35 -8.20 -15.50
N GLN A 74 6.13 -8.65 -15.29
CA GLN A 74 4.98 -8.42 -16.17
C GLN A 74 3.83 -7.88 -15.33
N PRO A 75 3.07 -6.89 -15.81
CA PRO A 75 1.89 -6.41 -15.10
C PRO A 75 0.92 -7.54 -14.78
N PHE A 76 0.35 -7.52 -13.58
CA PHE A 76 -0.59 -8.55 -13.13
C PHE A 76 -1.68 -7.95 -12.25
N ALA A 77 -2.78 -8.69 -12.10
CA ALA A 77 -3.88 -8.29 -11.26
C ALA A 77 -3.73 -8.84 -9.83
N ALA A 78 -4.06 -8.02 -8.85
CA ALA A 78 -4.21 -8.42 -7.45
C ALA A 78 -5.65 -8.12 -6.98
N GLN A 79 -6.19 -8.99 -6.13
CA GLN A 79 -7.51 -8.79 -5.54
C GLN A 79 -7.38 -8.16 -4.16
N GLY A 80 -7.83 -6.92 -4.02
CA GLY A 80 -8.13 -6.33 -2.72
C GLY A 80 -9.38 -6.99 -2.12
N THR A 81 -9.22 -7.63 -0.97
CA THR A 81 -10.29 -8.40 -0.28
C THR A 81 -10.97 -7.59 0.83
N GLY A 82 -10.38 -6.49 1.28
CA GLY A 82 -10.90 -5.67 2.37
C GLY A 82 -9.87 -4.65 2.87
N LEU A 83 -10.20 -4.01 3.98
CA LEU A 83 -9.30 -3.16 4.77
C LEU A 83 -8.96 -3.84 6.08
N ALA A 84 -7.78 -3.56 6.62
CA ALA A 84 -7.39 -4.02 7.95
C ALA A 84 -6.88 -2.82 8.78
N LEU A 85 -7.39 -2.70 10.00
CA LEU A 85 -6.93 -1.71 10.97
C LEU A 85 -5.80 -2.31 11.79
N TRP A 86 -4.67 -1.60 11.84
CA TRP A 86 -3.48 -1.99 12.58
C TRP A 86 -3.08 -0.89 13.56
N ALA A 87 -2.64 -1.29 14.74
CA ALA A 87 -2.01 -0.38 15.70
C ALA A 87 -0.49 -0.54 15.65
N TYR A 88 0.23 0.55 15.38
CA TYR A 88 1.70 0.60 15.47
C TYR A 88 2.13 1.00 16.88
N LYS A 89 2.80 0.10 17.60
CA LYS A 89 3.23 0.33 18.98
C LYS A 89 4.76 0.51 19.09
N GLY A 90 5.33 1.37 18.23
CA GLY A 90 6.78 1.62 18.17
C GLY A 90 7.60 0.41 17.73
N GLY A 91 6.94 -0.57 17.11
CA GLY A 91 7.36 -1.95 16.96
C GLY A 91 6.13 -2.77 16.57
N PRO A 92 6.16 -4.12 16.68
CA PRO A 92 5.30 -5.03 15.91
C PRO A 92 3.86 -4.53 15.74
N TRP A 93 3.34 -4.68 14.52
CA TRP A 93 1.98 -4.28 14.20
C TRP A 93 0.98 -5.22 14.88
N GLU A 94 0.03 -4.65 15.61
CA GLU A 94 -1.08 -5.40 16.18
C GLU A 94 -2.30 -5.27 15.26
N LEU A 95 -2.77 -6.39 14.71
CA LEU A 95 -4.03 -6.42 13.96
C LEU A 95 -5.19 -6.15 14.92
N LYS A 96 -5.98 -5.11 14.65
CA LYS A 96 -7.15 -4.75 15.45
C LYS A 96 -8.45 -5.28 14.87
N GLN A 97 -8.64 -5.08 13.56
CA GLN A 97 -9.89 -5.43 12.89
C GLN A 97 -9.70 -5.60 11.39
N GLN A 98 -10.54 -6.42 10.76
CA GLN A 98 -10.62 -6.57 9.31
C GLN A 98 -12.04 -6.26 8.84
N PHE A 99 -12.14 -5.52 7.72
CA PHE A 99 -13.38 -5.11 7.06
C PHE A 99 -13.35 -5.68 5.65
N MET A 100 -14.06 -6.77 5.41
CA MET A 100 -14.05 -7.47 4.12
C MET A 100 -14.93 -6.74 3.10
N PHE A 101 -14.46 -6.58 1.87
CA PHE A 101 -15.29 -6.10 0.78
C PHE A 101 -16.29 -7.20 0.38
N GLY A 102 -17.56 -6.84 0.20
CA GLY A 102 -18.59 -7.75 -0.30
C GLY A 102 -19.16 -8.73 0.75
N LYS A 103 -18.94 -8.50 2.05
CA LYS A 103 -19.88 -8.99 3.05
C LYS A 103 -20.92 -7.90 3.28
N ASP A 104 -22.18 -8.21 2.98
CA ASP A 104 -23.29 -7.51 3.60
C ASP A 104 -23.10 -7.64 5.11
N ASP A 105 -23.02 -6.53 5.84
CA ASP A 105 -23.29 -6.54 7.28
C ASP A 105 -24.76 -6.93 7.42
N PRO A 106 -25.10 -8.11 7.95
CA PRO A 106 -26.48 -8.38 8.30
C PRO A 106 -26.72 -7.70 9.65
N ASN A 107 -27.13 -6.41 9.59
CA ASN A 107 -27.69 -5.61 10.69
C ASN A 107 -26.95 -5.60 12.04
#